data_AF-A0AA43FMZ2-F1
#
_entry.id   AF-A0AA43FMZ2-F1
#
_cell.length_a   1.000
_cell.length_b   1.000
_cell.length_c   1.000
_cell.angle_alpha   90.00
_cell.angle_beta   90.00
_cell.angle_gamma   90.00
#
_symmetry.space_group_name_H-M   'P 1'
#
loop_
_entity.id
_entity.type
_entity.pdbx_description
1 polymer ?
#
loop_
_entity_poly.entity_id
_entity_poly.type
_entity_poly.pdbx_seq_one_letter_code
_entity_poly.pdbx_strand_id
1 'polypeptide(L)' 'GVEIDSDVADGPHSVILNQVTNGVAVRMAVLYLLAGGAPERAEAAKHGGEA' A
#
# COMPACT_ATOMS: atom_id res chain seq x y z
N GLY A 1 -3.13 4.33 -25.19
CA GLY A 1 -2.18 3.72 -24.25
C GLY A 1 -1.13 3.00 -25.05
N VAL A 2 0.07 2.84 -24.51
CA VAL A 2 1.05 1.89 -25.05
C VAL A 2 0.87 0.62 -24.24
N GLU A 3 0.50 -0.47 -24.92
CA GLU A 3 0.30 -1.78 -24.30
C GLU A 3 1.65 -2.46 -24.09
N ILE A 4 1.72 -3.30 -23.06
CA ILE A 4 2.87 -4.12 -22.74
C ILE A 4 2.62 -5.54 -23.23
N ASP A 5 3.68 -6.22 -23.68
CA ASP A 5 3.60 -7.62 -24.04
C ASP A 5 3.19 -8.48 -22.83
N SER A 6 2.35 -9.50 -23.05
CA SER A 6 1.81 -10.35 -21.98
C SER A 6 2.90 -11.10 -21.24
N ASP A 7 3.94 -11.57 -21.94
CA ASP A 7 5.04 -12.31 -21.31
C ASP A 7 5.88 -11.41 -20.40
N VAL A 8 5.90 -10.11 -20.67
CA VAL A 8 6.54 -9.12 -19.81
C VAL A 8 5.62 -8.74 -18.64
N ALA A 9 4.32 -8.61 -18.87
CA ALA A 9 3.33 -8.30 -17.85
C ALA A 9 3.27 -9.38 -16.75
N ASP A 10 3.36 -10.65 -17.13
CA ASP A 10 3.28 -11.82 -16.23
C ASP A 10 4.64 -12.46 -15.92
N GLY A 11 5.73 -11.87 -16.43
CA GLY A 11 7.09 -12.41 -16.29
C GLY A 11 7.63 -12.41 -14.85
N PRO A 12 8.79 -13.04 -14.61
CA PRO A 12 9.38 -13.19 -13.27
C PRO A 12 9.79 -11.87 -12.60
N HIS A 13 9.86 -10.79 -13.38
CA HIS A 13 10.14 -9.43 -12.88
C HIS A 13 8.87 -8.57 -12.78
N SER A 14 7.68 -9.17 -12.93
CA SER A 14 6.42 -8.46 -12.79
C SER A 14 6.21 -7.98 -11.36
N VAL A 15 5.88 -6.69 -11.23
CA VAL A 15 5.59 -6.03 -9.94
C VAL A 15 4.19 -5.45 -9.89
N ILE A 16 3.33 -5.77 -10.86
CA ILE A 16 1.99 -5.16 -10.99
C ILE A 16 1.15 -5.41 -9.73
N LEU A 17 1.13 -6.65 -9.22
CA LEU A 17 0.35 -6.96 -8.02
C LEU A 17 0.90 -6.24 -6.78
N ASN A 18 2.22 -6.17 -6.64
CA ASN A 18 2.87 -5.44 -5.56
C ASN A 18 2.57 -3.94 -5.65
N GLN A 19 2.64 -3.36 -6.85
CA GLN A 19 2.29 -1.96 -7.11
C GLN A 19 0.84 -1.66 -6.74
N VAL A 20 -0.10 -2.51 -7.16
CA VAL A 20 -1.53 -2.33 -6.84
C VAL A 20 -1.75 -2.42 -5.33
N THR A 21 -1.19 -3.44 -4.68
CA THR A 21 -1.29 -3.66 -3.23
C THR A 21 -0.73 -2.47 -2.46
N ASN A 22 0.48 -2.05 -2.79
CA ASN A 22 1.13 -0.90 -2.17
C ASN A 22 0.36 0.40 -2.45
N GLY A 23 -0.16 0.57 -3.66
CA GLY A 23 -0.95 1.74 -4.05
C GLY A 23 -2.30 1.84 -3.34
N VAL A 24 -2.93 0.71 -2.99
CA VAL A 24 -4.11 0.69 -2.12
C VAL A 24 -3.72 1.14 -0.71
N ALA A 25 -2.67 0.56 -0.13
CA ALA A 25 -2.22 0.91 1.21
C ALA A 25 -1.90 2.41 1.34
N VAL A 26 -1.16 2.98 0.38
CA VAL A 26 -0.82 4.41 0.36
C VAL A 26 -2.08 5.28 0.25
N ARG A 27 -3.00 4.96 -0.66
CA ARG A 27 -4.25 5.73 -0.80
C ARG A 27 -5.10 5.66 0.47
N MET A 28 -5.20 4.50 1.10
CA MET A 28 -5.93 4.36 2.36
C MET A 28 -5.27 5.15 3.48
N ALA A 29 -3.94 5.19 3.55
CA ALA A 29 -3.21 6.03 4.51
C ALA A 29 -3.48 7.53 4.27
N VAL A 30 -3.44 7.99 3.02
CA VAL A 30 -3.75 9.39 2.68
C VAL A 30 -5.19 9.74 3.04
N LEU A 31 -6.16 8.89 2.66
CA LEU A 31 -7.57 9.10 3.00
C LEU A 31 -7.80 9.09 4.51
N TYR A 32 -7.14 8.20 5.25
CA TYR A 32 -7.20 8.17 6.71
C TYR A 32 -6.75 9.50 7.31
N LEU A 33 -5.61 10.04 6.86
CA LEU A 33 -5.10 11.34 7.35
C LEU A 33 -6.06 12.49 7.00
N LEU A 34 -6.55 12.54 5.76
CA LEU A 34 -7.52 13.57 5.33
C LEU A 34 -8.86 13.48 6.08
N ALA A 35 -9.25 12.29 6.52
CA ALA A 35 -10.44 12.07 7.34
C ALA A 35 -10.23 12.43 8.83
N GLY A 36 -9.09 13.01 9.21
CA GLY A 36 -8.79 13.39 10.60
C GLY A 36 -8.17 12.26 11.43
N GLY A 37 -7.65 11.21 10.78
CA GLY A 37 -6.90 10.15 11.43
C GLY A 37 -5.63 10.68 12.12
N ALA A 38 -5.30 10.11 13.29
CA ALA A 38 -4.09 10.47 14.03
C ALA A 38 -3.11 9.29 13.99
N PRO A 39 -2.05 9.36 13.16
CA PRO A 39 -1.10 8.27 13.01
C PRO A 39 -0.38 7.98 14.33
N GLU A 40 -0.02 9.00 15.12
CA GLU A 40 0.65 8.79 16.42
C GLU A 40 -0.15 7.89 17.39
N ARG A 41 -1.49 7.92 17.35
CA ARG A 41 -2.34 7.04 18.17
C ARG A 41 -2.35 5.61 17.66
N ALA A 42 -2.32 5.43 16.34
CA ALA A 42 -2.18 4.12 15.73
C ALA A 42 -0.78 3.53 15.99
N GLU A 43 0.27 4.37 16.00
CA GLU A 43 1.64 3.99 16.35
C GLU A 43 1.80 3.58 17.81
N ALA A 44 1.20 4.32 18.74
CA ALA A 44 1.22 3.98 20.17
C ALA A 44 0.51 2.64 20.46
N ALA A 45 -0.59 2.34 19.75
CA ALA A 45 -1.35 1.11 19.96
C ALA A 45 -0.59 -0.17 19.59
N LYS A 46 0.32 -0.11 18.60
CA LYS A 46 1.10 -1.29 18.15
C LYS A 46 2.30 -1.63 19.02
N HIS A 47 2.78 -0.70 19.84
CA HIS A 47 3.88 -0.96 20.80
C HIS A 47 3.36 -1.39 22.19
N GLY A 48 2.05 -1.34 22.44
CA GLY A 48 1.45 -1.68 23.73
C GLY A 48 1.09 -3.16 23.93
N GLY A 49 1.38 -4.02 22.95
CA GLY A 49 1.00 -5.46 22.95
C GLY A 49 2.15 -6.44 23.21
N GLU A 50 3.37 -5.96 23.47
CA GLU A 50 4.57 -6.79 23.70
C GLU A 50 4.97 -6.90 25.19
N ALA A 51 4.03 -6.71 26.12
CA ALA A 51 4.25 -6.92 27.56
C ALA A 51 3.63 -8.23 28.04
#